data_AF-A0A2E6PUN0-F1
#
_entry.id   AF-A0A2E6PUN0-F1
#
_cell.length_a   1.000
_cell.length_b   1.000
_cell.length_c   1.000
_cell.angle_alpha   90.00
_cell.angle_beta   90.00
_cell.angle_gamma   90.00
#
_symmetry.space_group_name_H-M   'P 1'
#
loop_
_entity.id
_entity.type
_entity.pdbx_description
1 polymer ?
#
loop_
_entity_poly.entity_id
_entity_poly.type
_entity_poly.pdbx_seq_one_letter_code
_entity_poly.pdbx_strand_id
1 'polypeptide(L)'
;MNVNNLTRGIVQAFLIIVGLTALFNLIVMAQSLLGYVFLAIVVSLVGQPIKGFFTNRLKFKNTLATVITLLVLLLLILGLGSLIVPIITAQAQNLSLLQIDQWEADLLRLVSDLDIYFEKYDINLTENIKELLSKVDFSFLPNLLNGFLGFLGGFTIALFSVLFISFFLLKDSSLLLRSILLIFPDNKKERIKRSFTRVVTLLSRYFSGILLQITILFLFYAGVLLIFGIPNALTIALICALFNIIPYIGPLAGAVLMIILTMVSNLDSDIASVIVPKTIYVLIGFIIGQLIDNFLSQPFIFSTSVKSHPLEIFLIIILAGLLAGPLGMLLAVPLYTVLKVILSEFFSENRIVKEITKNM
;
A
#
# COMPACT_ATOMS: atom_id res chain seq x y z
N MET A 1 56.79 -6.38 10.44
CA MET A 1 55.50 -5.73 10.71
C MET A 1 55.53 -5.22 12.16
N ASN A 2 55.38 -3.92 12.39
CA ASN A 2 55.59 -3.35 13.74
C ASN A 2 54.42 -3.74 14.67
N VAL A 3 54.72 -4.28 15.85
CA VAL A 3 53.71 -4.74 16.84
C VAL A 3 52.70 -3.63 17.16
N ASN A 4 53.16 -2.38 17.27
CA ASN A 4 52.30 -1.22 17.49
C ASN A 4 51.29 -0.94 16.37
N ASN A 5 51.62 -1.27 15.11
CA ASN A 5 50.71 -1.12 13.99
C ASN A 5 49.63 -2.21 14.00
N LEU A 6 49.99 -3.42 14.42
CA LEU A 6 49.03 -4.52 14.59
C LEU A 6 48.05 -4.23 15.73
N THR A 7 48.54 -3.79 16.90
CA THR A 7 47.71 -3.44 18.06
C THR A 7 46.77 -2.27 17.74
N ARG A 8 47.26 -1.23 17.06
CA ARG A 8 46.42 -0.09 16.64
C ARG A 8 45.35 -0.50 15.62
N GLY A 9 45.68 -1.39 14.68
CA GLY A 9 44.73 -1.94 13.72
C GLY A 9 43.63 -2.76 14.39
N ILE A 10 43.98 -3.60 15.36
CA ILE A 10 43.01 -4.41 16.13
C ILE A 10 42.08 -3.52 16.95
N VAL A 11 42.61 -2.51 17.64
CA VAL A 11 41.80 -1.55 18.43
C VAL A 11 40.88 -0.74 17.53
N GLN A 12 41.35 -0.28 16.37
CA GLN A 12 40.51 0.43 15.40
C GLN A 12 39.40 -0.46 14.84
N ALA A 13 39.71 -1.71 14.46
CA ALA A 13 38.71 -2.66 13.99
C ALA A 13 37.67 -2.96 15.07
N PHE A 14 38.10 -3.18 16.33
CA PHE A 14 37.21 -3.39 17.46
C PHE A 14 36.29 -2.19 17.70
N LEU A 15 36.82 -0.97 17.70
CA LEU A 15 36.02 0.25 17.85
C LEU A 15 35.04 0.48 16.69
N ILE A 16 35.43 0.15 15.46
CA ILE A 16 34.54 0.22 14.29
C ILE A 16 33.41 -0.80 14.45
N ILE A 17 33.71 -2.04 14.83
CA ILE A 17 32.71 -3.08 15.03
C ILE A 17 31.75 -2.69 16.16
N VAL A 18 32.25 -2.27 17.31
CA VAL A 18 31.43 -1.81 18.44
C VAL A 18 30.58 -0.61 18.03
N GLY A 19 31.15 0.36 17.30
CA GLY A 19 30.43 1.50 16.78
C GLY A 19 29.31 1.12 15.81
N LEU A 20 29.57 0.18 14.89
CA LEU A 20 28.57 -0.34 13.95
C LEU A 20 27.46 -1.13 14.68
N THR A 21 27.80 -1.95 15.67
CA THR A 21 26.81 -2.69 16.47
C THR A 21 25.95 -1.75 17.32
N ALA A 22 26.56 -0.72 17.94
CA ALA A 22 25.83 0.29 18.69
C ALA A 22 24.90 1.11 17.78
N LEU A 23 25.37 1.50 16.59
CA LEU A 23 24.55 2.18 15.59
C LEU A 23 23.39 1.29 15.13
N PHE A 24 23.64 0.00 14.87
CA PHE A 24 22.61 -0.96 14.49
C PHE A 24 21.54 -1.10 15.58
N ASN A 25 21.93 -1.27 16.84
CA ASN A 25 20.99 -1.35 17.96
C ASN A 25 20.18 -0.07 18.14
N LEU A 26 20.80 1.10 17.94
CA LEU A 26 20.11 2.39 18.00
C LEU A 26 19.07 2.51 16.86
N ILE A 27 19.40 2.05 15.65
CA ILE A 27 18.46 2.01 14.52
C ILE A 27 17.29 1.07 14.83
N VAL A 28 17.54 -0.11 15.40
CA VAL A 28 16.49 -1.06 15.80
C VAL A 28 15.59 -0.47 16.89
N MET A 29 16.16 0.23 17.87
CA MET A 29 15.36 0.95 18.88
C MET A 29 14.55 2.11 18.26
N ALA A 30 15.10 2.79 17.26
CA ALA A 30 14.47 3.91 16.56
C ALA A 30 13.55 3.48 15.39
N GLN A 31 13.34 2.18 15.17
CA GLN A 31 12.58 1.67 14.02
C GLN A 31 11.18 2.29 13.90
N SER A 32 10.48 2.48 15.02
CA SER A 32 9.14 3.09 15.05
C SER A 32 9.18 4.55 14.62
N LEU A 33 10.20 5.30 15.06
CA LEU A 33 10.40 6.70 14.66
C LEU A 33 10.71 6.81 13.17
N LEU A 34 11.55 5.92 12.64
CA LEU A 34 11.84 5.86 11.20
C LEU A 34 10.56 5.54 10.40
N GLY A 35 9.73 4.64 10.91
CA GLY A 35 8.40 4.36 10.35
C GLY A 35 7.51 5.60 10.31
N TYR A 36 7.45 6.38 11.41
CA TYR A 36 6.67 7.62 11.47
C TYR A 36 7.20 8.68 10.51
N VAL A 37 8.52 8.84 10.40
CA VAL A 37 9.14 9.76 9.43
C VAL A 37 8.82 9.33 8.00
N PHE A 38 8.92 8.03 7.71
CA PHE A 38 8.59 7.49 6.38
C PHE A 38 7.13 7.76 6.02
N LEU A 39 6.19 7.41 6.90
CA LEU A 39 4.77 7.68 6.71
C LEU A 39 4.51 9.18 6.56
N ALA A 40 5.20 10.02 7.34
CA ALA A 40 5.06 11.47 7.26
C ALA A 40 5.56 12.04 5.93
N ILE A 41 6.61 11.47 5.34
CA ILE A 41 7.07 11.79 3.98
C ILE A 41 6.00 11.40 2.96
N VAL A 42 5.42 10.19 3.05
CA VAL A 42 4.34 9.75 2.15
C VAL A 42 3.14 10.70 2.25
N VAL A 43 2.67 10.99 3.46
CA VAL A 43 1.57 11.94 3.72
C VAL A 43 1.90 13.34 3.20
N SER A 44 3.16 13.78 3.34
CA SER A 44 3.61 15.06 2.78
C SER A 44 3.57 15.05 1.25
N LEU A 45 4.04 14.00 0.59
CA LEU A 45 4.03 13.88 -0.88
C LEU A 45 2.60 13.84 -1.42
N VAL A 46 1.73 13.08 -0.77
CA VAL A 46 0.27 13.05 -1.03
C VAL A 46 -0.36 14.43 -0.83
N GLY A 47 0.03 15.15 0.22
CA GLY A 47 -0.51 16.46 0.56
C GLY A 47 -0.02 17.59 -0.35
N GLN A 48 1.10 17.44 -1.07
CA GLN A 48 1.65 18.47 -1.94
C GLN A 48 0.67 19.01 -3.01
N PRO A 49 0.01 18.18 -3.84
CA PRO A 49 -0.98 18.69 -4.80
C PRO A 49 -2.15 19.42 -4.13
N ILE A 50 -2.65 18.90 -2.99
CA ILE A 50 -3.74 19.49 -2.21
C ILE A 50 -3.31 20.86 -1.67
N LYS A 51 -2.13 20.94 -1.06
CA LYS A 51 -1.55 22.20 -0.58
C LYS A 51 -1.34 23.17 -1.73
N GLY A 52 -0.85 22.69 -2.87
CA GLY A 52 -0.65 23.46 -4.10
C GLY A 52 -1.95 24.05 -4.61
N PHE A 53 -3.06 23.32 -4.54
CA PHE A 53 -4.39 23.83 -4.86
C PHE A 53 -4.78 25.00 -3.94
N PHE A 54 -4.69 24.83 -2.61
CA PHE A 54 -5.00 25.89 -1.64
C PHE A 54 -4.10 27.13 -1.79
N THR A 55 -2.81 26.92 -2.09
CA THR A 55 -1.83 28.01 -2.20
C THR A 55 -1.93 28.72 -3.55
N ASN A 56 -1.99 27.99 -4.67
CA ASN A 56 -1.88 28.56 -6.00
C ASN A 56 -3.23 29.03 -6.55
N ARG A 57 -4.32 28.27 -6.29
CA ARG A 57 -5.68 28.57 -6.78
C ARG A 57 -6.45 29.45 -5.80
N LEU A 58 -6.44 29.09 -4.51
CA LEU A 58 -7.20 29.81 -3.46
C LEU A 58 -6.39 30.89 -2.73
N LYS A 59 -5.09 31.05 -3.06
CA LYS A 59 -4.19 32.10 -2.53
C LYS A 59 -4.07 32.12 -1.00
N PHE A 60 -4.23 30.98 -0.34
CA PHE A 60 -4.04 30.89 1.11
C PHE A 60 -2.57 31.08 1.50
N LYS A 61 -2.35 31.66 2.69
CA LYS A 61 -1.01 31.74 3.29
C LYS A 61 -0.44 30.33 3.50
N ASN A 62 0.87 30.17 3.34
CA ASN A 62 1.56 28.86 3.37
C ASN A 62 1.19 27.99 4.60
N THR A 63 1.17 28.59 5.80
CA THR A 63 0.79 27.88 7.03
C THR A 63 -0.68 27.42 6.99
N LEU A 64 -1.59 28.30 6.57
CA LEU A 64 -3.02 27.99 6.50
C LEU A 64 -3.29 26.87 5.48
N ALA A 65 -2.69 26.96 4.29
CA ALA A 65 -2.77 25.91 3.28
C ALA A 65 -2.29 24.56 3.82
N THR A 66 -1.20 24.56 4.59
CA THR A 66 -0.66 23.33 5.21
C THR A 66 -1.60 22.72 6.24
N VAL A 67 -2.17 23.54 7.14
CA VAL A 67 -3.13 23.09 8.15
C VAL A 67 -4.36 22.50 7.49
N ILE A 68 -4.93 23.20 6.50
CA ILE A 68 -6.13 22.74 5.79
C ILE A 68 -5.85 21.44 5.02
N THR A 69 -4.71 21.33 4.35
CA THR A 69 -4.30 20.07 3.70
C THR A 69 -4.26 18.90 4.68
N LEU A 70 -3.65 19.08 5.85
CA LEU A 70 -3.60 18.01 6.86
C LEU A 70 -4.97 17.69 7.44
N LEU A 71 -5.82 18.69 7.64
CA LEU A 71 -7.20 18.47 8.07
C LEU A 71 -7.99 17.68 7.02
N VAL A 72 -7.85 17.99 5.73
CA VAL A 72 -8.49 17.23 4.64
C VAL A 72 -8.01 15.78 4.64
N LEU A 73 -6.70 15.54 4.77
CA LEU A 73 -6.17 14.18 4.82
C LEU A 73 -6.60 13.43 6.09
N LEU A 74 -6.65 14.11 7.23
CA LEU A 74 -7.13 13.53 8.48
C LEU A 74 -8.61 13.13 8.37
N LEU A 75 -9.45 14.03 7.85
CA LEU A 75 -10.88 13.75 7.63
C LEU A 75 -11.08 12.61 6.63
N LEU A 76 -10.26 12.53 5.58
CA LEU A 76 -10.27 11.41 4.65
C LEU A 76 -9.96 10.10 5.38
N ILE A 77 -8.87 10.05 6.15
CA ILE A 77 -8.47 8.84 6.90
C ILE A 77 -9.56 8.43 7.90
N LEU A 78 -10.10 9.37 8.67
CA LEU A 78 -11.17 9.11 9.64
C LEU A 78 -12.47 8.67 8.95
N GLY A 79 -12.83 9.28 7.82
CA GLY A 79 -13.99 8.92 7.01
C GLY A 79 -13.87 7.49 6.47
N LEU A 80 -12.72 7.14 5.87
CA LEU A 80 -12.44 5.78 5.42
C LEU A 80 -12.44 4.77 6.58
N GLY A 81 -11.84 5.14 7.72
CA GLY A 81 -11.85 4.31 8.93
C GLY A 81 -13.27 4.05 9.45
N SER A 82 -14.15 5.05 9.40
CA SER A 82 -15.54 4.92 9.84
C SER A 82 -16.38 3.96 8.99
N LEU A 83 -16.01 3.73 7.73
CA LEU A 83 -16.66 2.75 6.85
C LEU A 83 -16.21 1.32 7.16
N ILE A 84 -14.95 1.17 7.60
CA ILE A 84 -14.33 -0.12 7.87
C ILE A 84 -14.71 -0.62 9.27
N VAL A 85 -14.64 0.23 10.29
CA VAL A 85 -14.81 -0.15 11.70
C VAL A 85 -16.13 -0.89 11.98
N PRO A 86 -17.33 -0.45 11.55
CA PRO A 86 -18.59 -1.12 11.86
C PRO A 86 -18.64 -2.55 11.32
N ILE A 87 -18.04 -2.77 10.17
CA ILE A 87 -17.94 -4.08 9.52
C ILE A 87 -16.95 -4.96 10.24
N ILE A 88 -15.78 -4.43 10.59
CA ILE A 88 -14.84 -5.16 11.44
C ILE A 88 -15.52 -5.53 12.74
N THR A 89 -16.26 -4.64 13.41
CA THR A 89 -16.89 -4.95 14.69
C THR A 89 -18.06 -5.91 14.55
N ALA A 90 -18.92 -5.76 13.54
CA ALA A 90 -20.04 -6.67 13.31
C ALA A 90 -19.55 -8.07 12.89
N GLN A 91 -18.56 -8.12 12.01
CA GLN A 91 -17.95 -9.39 11.57
C GLN A 91 -17.09 -9.98 12.68
N ALA A 92 -16.32 -9.18 13.43
CA ALA A 92 -15.54 -9.66 14.57
C ALA A 92 -16.43 -10.12 15.73
N GLN A 93 -17.59 -9.51 15.98
CA GLN A 93 -18.54 -10.03 16.97
C GLN A 93 -19.13 -11.37 16.52
N ASN A 94 -19.48 -11.50 15.23
CA ASN A 94 -19.87 -12.79 14.65
C ASN A 94 -18.73 -13.82 14.69
N LEU A 95 -17.46 -13.41 14.53
CA LEU A 95 -16.26 -14.26 14.52
C LEU A 95 -15.71 -14.59 15.93
N SER A 96 -15.90 -13.70 16.92
CA SER A 96 -15.34 -13.83 18.28
C SER A 96 -16.32 -14.43 19.28
N LEU A 97 -17.63 -14.32 19.02
CA LEU A 97 -18.64 -14.98 19.85
C LEU A 97 -19.07 -16.34 19.29
N LEU A 98 -18.77 -16.68 18.03
CA LEU A 98 -19.11 -17.95 17.40
C LEU A 98 -18.03 -18.40 16.39
N GLN A 99 -17.23 -19.38 16.82
CA GLN A 99 -16.77 -20.53 16.03
C GLN A 99 -16.17 -20.21 14.64
N ILE A 100 -14.83 -20.14 14.55
CA ILE A 100 -14.10 -20.35 13.27
C ILE A 100 -14.60 -21.64 12.60
N ASP A 101 -14.95 -22.65 13.42
CA ASP A 101 -15.57 -23.91 13.03
C ASP A 101 -16.92 -23.76 12.31
N GLN A 102 -17.71 -22.71 12.60
CA GLN A 102 -18.99 -22.43 11.90
C GLN A 102 -18.77 -21.82 10.52
N TRP A 103 -17.78 -20.95 10.37
CA TRP A 103 -17.42 -20.40 9.05
C TRP A 103 -16.83 -21.48 8.15
N GLU A 104 -15.99 -22.35 8.69
CA GLU A 104 -15.52 -23.53 7.98
C GLU A 104 -16.71 -24.42 7.61
N ALA A 105 -17.65 -24.68 8.54
CA ALA A 105 -18.84 -25.46 8.27
C ALA A 105 -19.77 -24.81 7.21
N ASP A 106 -19.96 -23.49 7.23
CA ASP A 106 -20.83 -22.78 6.29
C ASP A 106 -20.18 -22.64 4.91
N LEU A 107 -18.86 -22.48 4.84
CA LEU A 107 -18.12 -22.59 3.59
C LEU A 107 -18.15 -24.02 3.04
N LEU A 108 -17.99 -25.04 3.89
CA LEU A 108 -18.09 -26.45 3.48
C LEU A 108 -19.51 -26.82 3.03
N ARG A 109 -20.55 -26.25 3.66
CA ARG A 109 -21.94 -26.36 3.20
C ARG A 109 -22.16 -25.68 1.87
N LEU A 110 -21.68 -24.44 1.71
CA LEU A 110 -21.73 -23.74 0.42
C LEU A 110 -21.01 -24.53 -0.68
N VAL A 111 -19.84 -25.12 -0.40
CA VAL A 111 -19.14 -25.99 -1.36
C VAL A 111 -19.95 -27.23 -1.68
N SER A 112 -20.51 -27.89 -0.67
CA SER A 112 -21.37 -29.07 -0.85
C SER A 112 -22.62 -28.75 -1.67
N ASP A 113 -23.24 -27.59 -1.46
CA ASP A 113 -24.43 -27.16 -2.19
C ASP A 113 -24.09 -26.75 -3.62
N LEU A 114 -22.92 -26.14 -3.83
CA LEU A 114 -22.40 -25.85 -5.16
C LEU A 114 -22.09 -27.15 -5.92
N ASP A 115 -21.56 -28.18 -5.27
CA ASP A 115 -21.34 -29.47 -5.91
C ASP A 115 -22.62 -30.13 -6.39
N ILE A 116 -23.66 -30.15 -5.56
CA ILE A 116 -24.98 -30.67 -5.95
C ILE A 116 -25.52 -29.90 -7.17
N TYR A 117 -25.25 -28.59 -7.25
CA TYR A 117 -25.66 -27.77 -8.39
C TYR A 117 -24.83 -28.03 -9.66
N PHE A 118 -23.51 -28.20 -9.53
CA PHE A 118 -22.58 -28.38 -10.65
C PHE A 118 -22.42 -29.84 -11.11
N GLU A 119 -22.82 -30.81 -10.29
CA GLU A 119 -22.97 -32.23 -10.66
C GLU A 119 -23.93 -32.38 -11.85
N LYS A 120 -24.95 -31.52 -11.94
CA LYS A 120 -25.86 -31.43 -13.10
C LYS A 120 -25.15 -31.06 -14.42
N TYR A 121 -23.97 -30.46 -14.34
CA TYR A 121 -23.16 -30.02 -15.47
C TYR A 121 -21.90 -30.86 -15.66
N ASP A 122 -21.76 -31.99 -14.95
CA ASP A 122 -20.60 -32.89 -14.99
C ASP A 122 -19.28 -32.20 -14.57
N ILE A 123 -19.38 -31.14 -13.75
CA ILE A 123 -18.23 -30.39 -13.22
C ILE A 123 -18.05 -30.78 -11.75
N ASN A 124 -17.05 -31.63 -11.48
CA ASN A 124 -16.71 -32.03 -10.11
C ASN A 124 -15.81 -30.97 -9.46
N LEU A 125 -16.43 -30.06 -8.71
CA LEU A 125 -15.75 -28.94 -8.06
C LEU A 125 -15.26 -29.30 -6.65
N THR A 126 -15.81 -30.36 -6.05
CA THR A 126 -15.67 -30.70 -4.64
C THR A 126 -14.23 -30.91 -4.22
N GLU A 127 -13.52 -31.79 -4.92
CA GLU A 127 -12.15 -32.18 -4.57
C GLU A 127 -11.20 -31.01 -4.77
N ASN A 128 -11.30 -30.33 -5.92
CA ASN A 128 -10.43 -29.21 -6.26
C ASN A 128 -10.65 -28.01 -5.34
N ILE A 129 -11.91 -27.67 -5.01
CA ILE A 129 -12.23 -26.56 -4.12
C ILE A 129 -11.91 -26.91 -2.66
N LYS A 130 -12.22 -28.12 -2.18
CA LYS A 130 -11.83 -28.54 -0.82
C LYS A 130 -10.31 -28.55 -0.65
N GLU A 131 -9.57 -29.03 -1.63
CA GLU A 131 -8.10 -28.99 -1.61
C GLU A 131 -7.59 -27.54 -1.58
N LEU A 132 -8.18 -26.64 -2.38
CA LEU A 132 -7.80 -25.21 -2.39
C LEU A 132 -8.14 -24.52 -1.06
N LEU A 133 -9.35 -24.73 -0.53
CA LEU A 133 -9.79 -24.15 0.74
C LEU A 133 -8.97 -24.69 1.92
N SER A 134 -8.60 -25.97 1.93
CA SER A 134 -7.73 -26.56 2.96
C SER A 134 -6.32 -25.95 2.98
N LYS A 135 -5.88 -25.36 1.86
CA LYS A 135 -4.61 -24.65 1.72
C LYS A 135 -4.72 -23.15 1.98
N VAL A 136 -5.95 -22.60 2.06
CA VAL A 136 -6.18 -21.20 2.40
C VAL A 136 -6.17 -21.05 3.91
N ASP A 137 -5.20 -20.28 4.42
CA ASP A 137 -5.20 -19.89 5.82
C ASP A 137 -6.30 -18.84 6.07
N PHE A 138 -7.48 -19.29 6.48
CA PHE A 138 -8.60 -18.41 6.84
C PHE A 138 -8.30 -17.51 8.03
N SER A 139 -7.24 -17.81 8.81
CA SER A 139 -6.80 -16.92 9.88
C SER A 139 -6.22 -15.60 9.36
N PHE A 140 -5.90 -15.49 8.05
CA PHE A 140 -5.43 -14.24 7.44
C PHE A 140 -6.38 -13.07 7.70
N LEU A 141 -7.71 -13.28 7.61
CA LEU A 141 -8.67 -12.20 7.80
C LEU A 141 -8.77 -11.80 9.28
N PRO A 142 -9.03 -12.70 10.25
CA PRO A 142 -8.94 -12.38 11.67
C PRO A 142 -7.59 -11.76 12.08
N ASN A 143 -6.47 -12.24 11.54
CA ASN A 143 -5.14 -11.68 11.81
C ASN A 143 -4.97 -10.28 11.23
N LEU A 144 -5.48 -10.01 10.03
CA LEU A 144 -5.56 -8.65 9.49
C LEU A 144 -6.43 -7.75 10.35
N LEU A 145 -7.60 -8.23 10.79
CA LEU A 145 -8.52 -7.47 11.62
C LEU A 145 -7.92 -7.18 12.99
N ASN A 146 -7.34 -8.18 13.66
CA ASN A 146 -6.64 -8.04 14.93
C ASN A 146 -5.39 -7.16 14.79
N GLY A 147 -4.65 -7.25 13.69
CA GLY A 147 -3.54 -6.35 13.38
C GLY A 147 -4.01 -4.91 13.20
N PHE A 148 -5.15 -4.69 12.53
CA PHE A 148 -5.77 -3.37 12.39
C PHE A 148 -6.26 -2.81 13.73
N LEU A 149 -6.89 -3.63 14.57
CA LEU A 149 -7.31 -3.23 15.92
C LEU A 149 -6.11 -2.97 16.85
N GLY A 150 -5.05 -3.77 16.76
CA GLY A 150 -3.79 -3.54 17.46
C GLY A 150 -3.10 -2.25 17.03
N PHE A 151 -3.15 -1.92 15.73
CA PHE A 151 -2.72 -0.64 15.19
C PHE A 151 -3.52 0.53 15.79
N LEU A 152 -4.84 0.37 16.01
CA LEU A 152 -5.68 1.37 16.69
C LEU A 152 -5.26 1.61 18.15
N GLY A 153 -4.76 0.59 18.87
CA GLY A 153 -4.30 0.71 20.27
C GLY A 153 -3.06 1.59 20.46
N GLY A 154 -2.18 1.67 19.45
CA GLY A 154 -1.01 2.57 19.41
C GLY A 154 -1.21 3.82 18.54
N PHE A 155 -2.42 4.02 18.03
CA PHE A 155 -2.70 4.96 16.94
C PHE A 155 -2.48 6.41 17.32
N THR A 156 -2.73 6.81 18.57
CA THR A 156 -2.71 8.23 18.96
C THR A 156 -1.30 8.81 18.86
N ILE A 157 -0.28 8.10 19.36
CA ILE A 157 1.12 8.55 19.30
C ILE A 157 1.61 8.53 17.85
N ALA A 158 1.32 7.46 17.11
CA ALA A 158 1.72 7.34 15.71
C ALA A 158 1.06 8.42 14.84
N LEU A 159 -0.24 8.61 14.96
CA LEU A 159 -1.01 9.62 14.23
C LEU A 159 -0.51 11.03 14.55
N PHE A 160 -0.36 11.37 15.84
CA PHE A 160 0.16 12.67 16.24
C PHE A 160 1.57 12.90 15.69
N SER A 161 2.46 11.90 15.81
CA SER A 161 3.84 12.00 15.31
C SER A 161 3.86 12.21 13.79
N VAL A 162 3.09 11.42 13.04
CA VAL A 162 3.01 11.51 11.58
C VAL A 162 2.45 12.87 11.16
N LEU A 163 1.34 13.32 11.75
CA LEU A 163 0.74 14.62 11.45
C LEU A 163 1.70 15.78 11.78
N PHE A 164 2.36 15.72 12.93
CA PHE A 164 3.32 16.73 13.35
C PHE A 164 4.52 16.81 12.40
N ILE A 165 5.15 15.68 12.07
CA ILE A 165 6.28 15.64 11.13
C ILE A 165 5.81 16.10 9.74
N SER A 166 4.68 15.59 9.24
CA SER A 166 4.11 16.00 7.95
C SER A 166 3.79 17.48 7.88
N PHE A 167 3.36 18.10 8.99
CA PHE A 167 3.14 19.54 9.05
C PHE A 167 4.42 20.32 8.75
N PHE A 168 5.54 19.97 9.39
CA PHE A 168 6.81 20.64 9.12
C PHE A 168 7.33 20.36 7.72
N LEU A 169 7.22 19.12 7.24
CA LEU A 169 7.62 18.74 5.88
C LEU A 169 6.80 19.47 4.80
N LEU A 170 5.49 19.62 5.01
CA LEU A 170 4.62 20.35 4.08
C LEU A 170 4.85 21.85 4.19
N LYS A 171 4.90 22.41 5.40
CA LYS A 171 5.06 23.86 5.63
C LYS A 171 6.40 24.35 5.07
N ASP A 172 7.46 23.58 5.32
CA ASP A 172 8.83 23.87 4.91
C ASP A 172 9.38 22.71 4.08
N SER A 173 9.00 22.69 2.80
CA SER A 173 9.44 21.66 1.83
C SER A 173 10.95 21.60 1.63
N SER A 174 11.68 22.63 2.07
CA SER A 174 13.14 22.69 1.99
C SER A 174 13.86 22.19 3.24
N LEU A 175 13.14 21.87 4.32
CA LEU A 175 13.72 21.44 5.60
C LEU A 175 14.56 20.15 5.45
N LEU A 176 14.01 19.12 4.80
CA LEU A 176 14.74 17.88 4.55
C LEU A 176 15.94 18.09 3.64
N LEU A 177 15.76 18.85 2.55
CA LEU A 177 16.85 19.15 1.64
C LEU A 177 17.99 19.87 2.36
N ARG A 178 17.72 20.92 3.13
CA ARG A 178 18.75 21.63 3.90
C ARG A 178 19.47 20.72 4.87
N SER A 179 18.73 19.86 5.58
CA SER A 179 19.30 18.89 6.52
C SER A 179 20.24 17.90 5.83
N ILE A 180 19.84 17.38 4.66
CA ILE A 180 20.67 16.48 3.85
C ILE A 180 21.93 17.23 3.37
N LEU A 181 21.79 18.46 2.86
CA LEU A 181 22.91 19.24 2.33
C LEU A 181 23.99 19.56 3.38
N LEU A 182 23.68 19.55 4.68
CA LEU A 182 24.68 19.75 5.75
C LEU A 182 25.65 18.57 5.90
N ILE A 183 25.24 17.36 5.48
CA ILE A 183 26.02 16.13 5.65
C ILE A 183 27.04 15.95 4.51
N PHE A 184 26.78 16.56 3.34
CA PHE A 184 27.56 16.33 2.13
C PHE A 184 28.49 17.50 1.77
N PRO A 185 29.65 17.22 1.15
CA PRO A 185 30.59 18.25 0.72
C PRO A 185 30.03 19.14 -0.39
N ASP A 186 30.52 20.39 -0.45
CA ASP A 186 30.00 21.44 -1.35
C ASP A 186 29.97 21.05 -2.83
N ASN A 187 30.97 20.30 -3.28
CA ASN A 187 31.08 19.83 -4.67
C ASN A 187 29.94 18.89 -5.12
N LYS A 188 29.19 18.30 -4.18
CA LYS A 188 28.06 17.41 -4.47
C LYS A 188 26.69 18.07 -4.24
N LYS A 189 26.63 19.23 -3.58
CA LYS A 189 25.37 19.87 -3.15
C LYS A 189 24.39 20.12 -4.30
N GLU A 190 24.88 20.57 -5.45
CA GLU A 190 24.01 20.86 -6.60
C GLU A 190 23.40 19.58 -7.22
N ARG A 191 24.15 18.47 -7.26
CA ARG A 191 23.63 17.17 -7.71
C ARG A 191 22.61 16.61 -6.72
N ILE A 192 22.84 16.78 -5.41
CA ILE A 192 21.90 16.38 -4.35
C ILE A 192 20.60 17.18 -4.46
N LYS A 193 20.68 18.50 -4.64
CA LYS A 193 19.52 19.37 -4.80
C LYS A 193 18.66 18.99 -6.00
N ARG A 194 19.30 18.71 -7.15
CA ARG A 194 18.62 18.20 -8.35
C ARG A 194 17.98 16.84 -8.11
N SER A 195 18.72 15.89 -7.54
CA SER A 195 18.22 14.56 -7.18
C SER A 195 17.00 14.65 -6.28
N PHE A 196 17.08 15.41 -5.19
CA PHE A 196 16.00 15.57 -4.21
C PHE A 196 14.74 16.15 -4.85
N THR A 197 14.89 17.23 -5.63
CA THR A 197 13.75 17.88 -6.29
C THR A 197 13.07 16.92 -7.28
N ARG A 198 13.87 16.13 -8.01
CA ARG A 198 13.35 15.14 -8.97
C ARG A 198 12.65 13.98 -8.28
N VAL A 199 13.24 13.44 -7.20
CA VAL A 199 12.60 12.41 -6.36
C VAL A 199 11.25 12.89 -5.84
N VAL A 200 11.22 14.07 -5.20
CA VAL A 200 9.98 14.63 -4.63
C VAL A 200 8.91 14.80 -5.71
N THR A 201 9.28 15.28 -6.90
CA THR A 201 8.34 15.46 -8.01
C THR A 201 7.76 14.14 -8.51
N LEU A 202 8.62 13.14 -8.76
CA LEU A 202 8.20 11.83 -9.28
C LEU A 202 7.36 11.06 -8.24
N LEU A 203 7.78 11.04 -6.98
CA LEU A 203 7.02 10.38 -5.92
C LEU A 203 5.69 11.09 -5.62
N SER A 204 5.64 12.43 -5.66
CA SER A 204 4.37 13.14 -5.47
C SER A 204 3.37 12.80 -6.58
N ARG A 205 3.81 12.70 -7.84
CA ARG A 205 2.96 12.25 -8.95
C ARG A 205 2.50 10.80 -8.77
N TYR A 206 3.41 9.92 -8.35
CA TYR A 206 3.12 8.51 -8.11
C TYR A 206 2.04 8.33 -7.02
N PHE A 207 2.23 8.93 -5.85
CA PHE A 207 1.27 8.81 -4.75
C PHE A 207 -0.07 9.50 -5.07
N SER A 208 -0.05 10.63 -5.79
CA SER A 208 -1.28 11.26 -6.29
C SER A 208 -2.03 10.35 -7.29
N GLY A 209 -1.26 9.69 -8.15
CA GLY A 209 -1.77 8.70 -9.09
C GLY A 209 -2.44 7.52 -8.39
N ILE A 210 -1.81 6.97 -7.35
CA ILE A 210 -2.40 5.91 -6.50
C ILE A 210 -3.69 6.38 -5.83
N LEU A 211 -3.73 7.59 -5.28
CA LEU A 211 -4.96 8.11 -4.68
C LEU A 211 -6.11 8.21 -5.68
N LEU A 212 -5.81 8.69 -6.88
CA LEU A 212 -6.78 8.75 -7.98
C LEU A 212 -7.21 7.34 -8.39
N GLN A 213 -6.29 6.38 -8.48
CA GLN A 213 -6.55 4.98 -8.78
C GLN A 213 -7.53 4.35 -7.77
N ILE A 214 -7.21 4.47 -6.48
CA ILE A 214 -8.06 3.96 -5.38
C ILE A 214 -9.43 4.60 -5.46
N THR A 215 -9.50 5.91 -5.70
CA THR A 215 -10.79 6.63 -5.80
C THR A 215 -11.63 6.13 -6.96
N ILE A 216 -11.04 5.94 -8.15
CA ILE A 216 -11.74 5.41 -9.32
C ILE A 216 -12.25 4.00 -9.05
N LEU A 217 -11.40 3.11 -8.54
CA LEU A 217 -11.78 1.73 -8.23
C LEU A 217 -12.83 1.65 -7.13
N PHE A 218 -12.71 2.47 -6.08
CA PHE A 218 -13.70 2.55 -5.02
C PHE A 218 -15.07 2.95 -5.57
N LEU A 219 -15.15 4.04 -6.34
CA LEU A 219 -16.41 4.51 -6.92
C LEU A 219 -16.99 3.48 -7.89
N PHE A 220 -16.15 2.86 -8.72
CA PHE A 220 -16.58 1.85 -9.67
C PHE A 220 -17.12 0.59 -8.99
N TYR A 221 -16.35 0.00 -8.06
CA TYR A 221 -16.77 -1.17 -7.30
C TYR A 221 -17.97 -0.89 -6.41
N ALA A 222 -18.04 0.30 -5.79
CA ALA A 222 -19.22 0.73 -5.05
C ALA A 222 -20.45 0.77 -5.97
N GLY A 223 -20.33 1.33 -7.17
CA GLY A 223 -21.38 1.35 -8.17
C GLY A 223 -21.85 -0.06 -8.55
N VAL A 224 -20.92 -0.96 -8.89
CA VAL A 224 -21.22 -2.37 -9.22
C VAL A 224 -21.99 -3.03 -8.06
N LEU A 225 -21.46 -2.96 -6.85
CA LEU A 225 -22.05 -3.62 -5.68
C LEU A 225 -23.41 -3.03 -5.30
N LEU A 226 -23.59 -1.71 -5.42
CA LEU A 226 -24.87 -1.05 -5.18
C LEU A 226 -25.93 -1.43 -6.22
N ILE A 227 -25.56 -1.52 -7.50
CA ILE A 227 -26.47 -1.94 -8.58
C ILE A 227 -27.02 -3.35 -8.32
N PHE A 228 -26.19 -4.26 -7.83
CA PHE A 228 -26.59 -5.63 -7.49
C PHE A 228 -27.15 -5.78 -6.06
N GLY A 229 -27.32 -4.67 -5.34
CA GLY A 229 -27.92 -4.64 -4.02
C GLY A 229 -27.14 -5.44 -2.97
N ILE A 230 -25.80 -5.40 -3.03
CA ILE A 230 -24.95 -6.08 -2.06
C ILE A 230 -24.90 -5.27 -0.77
N PRO A 231 -25.28 -5.86 0.39
CA PRO A 231 -25.12 -5.20 1.68
C PRO A 231 -23.66 -4.80 1.88
N ASN A 232 -23.42 -3.68 2.58
CA ASN A 232 -22.07 -3.18 2.85
C ASN A 232 -21.23 -2.85 1.58
N ALA A 233 -21.88 -2.62 0.44
CA ALA A 233 -21.24 -2.32 -0.85
C ALA A 233 -20.09 -1.31 -0.78
N LEU A 234 -20.28 -0.18 -0.09
CA LEU A 234 -19.25 0.86 0.04
C LEU A 234 -18.00 0.33 0.74
N THR A 235 -18.15 -0.41 1.82
CA THR A 235 -16.98 -0.90 2.56
C THR A 235 -16.27 -2.02 1.82
N ILE A 236 -17.01 -2.94 1.20
CA ILE A 236 -16.42 -3.99 0.36
C ILE A 236 -15.62 -3.34 -0.78
N ALA A 237 -16.21 -2.38 -1.47
CA ALA A 237 -15.55 -1.60 -2.52
C ALA A 237 -14.28 -0.90 -2.01
N LEU A 238 -14.34 -0.32 -0.81
CA LEU A 238 -13.20 0.36 -0.21
C LEU A 238 -12.06 -0.59 0.11
N ILE A 239 -12.35 -1.74 0.72
CA ILE A 239 -11.33 -2.75 1.05
C ILE A 239 -10.67 -3.26 -0.24
N CYS A 240 -11.47 -3.59 -1.26
CA CYS A 240 -10.95 -4.02 -2.56
C CYS A 240 -10.08 -2.94 -3.23
N ALA A 241 -10.50 -1.68 -3.19
CA ALA A 241 -9.73 -0.56 -3.74
C ALA A 241 -8.42 -0.29 -2.97
N LEU A 242 -8.44 -0.41 -1.64
CA LEU A 242 -7.24 -0.27 -0.81
C LEU A 242 -6.25 -1.43 -1.02
N PHE A 243 -6.75 -2.65 -1.19
CA PHE A 243 -5.91 -3.80 -1.50
C PHE A 243 -5.16 -3.61 -2.82
N ASN A 244 -5.78 -2.95 -3.80
CA ASN A 244 -5.18 -2.66 -5.10
C ASN A 244 -3.90 -1.81 -5.04
N ILE A 245 -3.55 -1.21 -3.88
CA ILE A 245 -2.26 -0.56 -3.66
C ILE A 245 -1.11 -1.56 -3.77
N ILE A 246 -1.32 -2.81 -3.36
CA ILE A 246 -0.32 -3.88 -3.42
C ILE A 246 -0.39 -4.52 -4.81
N PRO A 247 0.60 -4.36 -5.69
CA PRO A 247 0.51 -4.87 -7.04
C PRO A 247 0.40 -6.40 -7.09
N TYR A 248 -0.38 -6.92 -8.04
CA TYR A 248 -0.65 -8.35 -8.29
C TYR A 248 -1.41 -9.08 -7.16
N ILE A 249 -0.89 -9.02 -5.93
CA ILE A 249 -1.49 -9.66 -4.74
C ILE A 249 -2.78 -8.94 -4.33
N GLY A 250 -2.79 -7.60 -4.38
CA GLY A 250 -3.93 -6.78 -4.04
C GLY A 250 -5.20 -7.09 -4.84
N PRO A 251 -5.14 -7.04 -6.19
CA PRO A 251 -6.26 -7.45 -7.05
C PRO A 251 -6.76 -8.87 -6.75
N LEU A 252 -5.86 -9.82 -6.55
CA LEU A 252 -6.23 -11.22 -6.29
C LEU A 252 -6.92 -11.37 -4.95
N ALA A 253 -6.36 -10.79 -3.89
CA ALA A 253 -6.97 -10.77 -2.57
C ALA A 253 -8.30 -10.00 -2.58
N GLY A 254 -8.38 -8.90 -3.33
CA GLY A 254 -9.60 -8.11 -3.52
C GLY A 254 -10.72 -8.89 -4.22
N ALA A 255 -10.37 -9.71 -5.23
CA ALA A 255 -11.33 -10.58 -5.91
C ALA A 255 -11.89 -11.65 -4.96
N VAL A 256 -11.00 -12.33 -4.23
CA VAL A 256 -11.38 -13.36 -3.25
C VAL A 256 -12.27 -12.75 -2.16
N LEU A 257 -11.88 -11.61 -1.59
CA LEU A 257 -12.70 -10.93 -0.59
C LEU A 257 -14.04 -10.48 -1.14
N MET A 258 -14.09 -9.94 -2.36
CA MET A 258 -15.34 -9.52 -2.97
C MET A 258 -16.29 -10.70 -3.17
N ILE A 259 -15.79 -11.85 -3.63
CA ILE A 259 -16.57 -13.08 -3.78
C ILE A 259 -17.12 -13.53 -2.42
N ILE A 260 -16.24 -13.72 -1.43
CA ILE A 260 -16.62 -14.22 -0.09
C ILE A 260 -17.64 -13.27 0.55
N LEU A 261 -17.37 -11.98 0.57
CA LEU A 261 -18.26 -11.01 1.22
C LEU A 261 -19.59 -10.85 0.48
N THR A 262 -19.61 -11.02 -0.84
CA THR A 262 -20.87 -11.03 -1.62
C THR A 262 -21.70 -12.26 -1.26
N MET A 263 -21.09 -13.44 -1.21
CA MET A 263 -21.79 -14.69 -0.88
C MET A 263 -22.31 -14.67 0.57
N VAL A 264 -21.43 -14.33 1.52
CA VAL A 264 -21.77 -14.27 2.95
C VAL A 264 -22.88 -13.25 3.22
N SER A 265 -22.88 -12.12 2.52
CA SER A 265 -23.92 -11.09 2.70
C SER A 265 -25.30 -11.51 2.18
N ASN A 266 -25.42 -12.65 1.50
CA ASN A 266 -26.68 -13.17 0.96
C ASN A 266 -26.99 -14.59 1.47
N LEU A 267 -26.41 -15.04 2.60
CA LEU A 267 -26.59 -16.41 3.13
C LEU A 267 -28.05 -16.82 3.36
N ASP A 268 -28.92 -15.87 3.70
CA ASP A 268 -30.35 -16.14 3.91
C ASP A 268 -31.14 -16.30 2.59
N SER A 269 -30.48 -16.14 1.44
CA SER A 269 -31.08 -16.23 0.11
C SER A 269 -30.78 -17.57 -0.56
N ASP A 270 -31.62 -17.96 -1.53
CA ASP A 270 -31.41 -19.18 -2.31
C ASP A 270 -30.10 -19.12 -3.13
N ILE A 271 -29.28 -20.17 -2.98
CA ILE A 271 -27.97 -20.30 -3.59
C ILE A 271 -28.05 -20.23 -5.11
N ALA A 272 -28.99 -20.99 -5.71
CA ALA A 272 -29.06 -21.18 -7.15
C ALA A 272 -29.63 -19.96 -7.87
N SER A 273 -30.64 -19.31 -7.28
CA SER A 273 -31.35 -18.20 -7.91
C SER A 273 -30.80 -16.82 -7.55
N VAL A 274 -30.12 -16.67 -6.41
CA VAL A 274 -29.65 -15.36 -5.92
C VAL A 274 -28.14 -15.31 -5.72
N ILE A 275 -27.57 -16.20 -4.91
CA ILE A 275 -26.16 -16.07 -4.49
C ILE A 275 -25.21 -16.26 -5.68
N VAL A 276 -25.35 -17.36 -6.44
CA VAL A 276 -24.47 -17.67 -7.57
C VAL A 276 -24.58 -16.60 -8.68
N PRO A 277 -25.78 -16.23 -9.17
CA PRO A 277 -25.89 -15.21 -10.22
C PRO A 277 -25.34 -13.84 -9.78
N LYS A 278 -25.66 -13.36 -8.57
CA LYS A 278 -25.13 -12.08 -8.06
C LYS A 278 -23.61 -12.10 -7.95
N THR A 279 -23.04 -13.18 -7.44
CA THR A 279 -21.59 -13.32 -7.30
C THR A 279 -20.90 -13.30 -8.67
N ILE A 280 -21.46 -13.97 -9.67
CA ILE A 280 -20.96 -13.92 -11.05
C ILE A 280 -21.03 -12.49 -11.61
N TYR A 281 -22.14 -11.79 -11.44
CA TYR A 281 -22.29 -10.42 -11.94
C TYR A 281 -21.31 -9.44 -11.27
N VAL A 282 -21.15 -9.55 -9.96
CA VAL A 282 -20.18 -8.76 -9.20
C VAL A 282 -18.75 -9.08 -9.64
N LEU A 283 -18.42 -10.35 -9.88
CA LEU A 283 -17.11 -10.77 -10.37
C LEU A 283 -16.82 -10.23 -11.78
N ILE A 284 -17.81 -10.25 -12.67
CA ILE A 284 -17.69 -9.61 -14.00
C ILE A 284 -17.41 -8.12 -13.83
N GLY A 285 -18.14 -7.44 -12.95
CA GLY A 285 -17.86 -6.04 -12.60
C GLY A 285 -16.45 -5.86 -12.07
N PHE A 286 -15.99 -6.71 -11.16
CA PHE A 286 -14.62 -6.66 -10.63
C PHE A 286 -13.57 -6.76 -11.74
N ILE A 287 -13.73 -7.73 -12.65
CA ILE A 287 -12.84 -7.96 -13.80
C ILE A 287 -12.83 -6.73 -14.71
N ILE A 288 -13.99 -6.15 -15.01
CA ILE A 288 -14.06 -4.91 -15.82
C ILE A 288 -13.30 -3.77 -15.12
N GLY A 289 -13.47 -3.61 -13.81
CA GLY A 289 -12.72 -2.61 -13.04
C GLY A 289 -11.20 -2.84 -13.09
N GLN A 290 -10.75 -4.10 -13.03
CA GLN A 290 -9.34 -4.46 -13.17
C GLN A 290 -8.82 -4.22 -14.60
N LEU A 291 -9.62 -4.45 -15.64
CA LEU A 291 -9.24 -4.11 -17.01
C LEU A 291 -9.09 -2.59 -17.16
N ILE A 292 -10.03 -1.81 -16.62
CA ILE A 292 -9.92 -0.35 -16.57
C ILE A 292 -8.63 0.07 -15.85
N ASP A 293 -8.32 -0.54 -14.72
CA ASP A 293 -7.11 -0.26 -13.96
C ASP A 293 -5.83 -0.56 -14.75
N ASN A 294 -5.74 -1.77 -15.32
CA ASN A 294 -4.56 -2.26 -16.01
C ASN A 294 -4.30 -1.54 -17.34
N PHE A 295 -5.35 -1.10 -18.04
CA PHE A 295 -5.22 -0.46 -19.35
C PHE A 295 -5.26 1.08 -19.31
N LEU A 296 -5.85 1.69 -18.27
CA LEU A 296 -5.97 3.15 -18.18
C LEU A 296 -5.19 3.71 -16.99
N SER A 297 -5.54 3.29 -15.77
CA SER A 297 -4.97 3.88 -14.54
C SER A 297 -3.47 3.61 -14.41
N GLN A 298 -3.06 2.35 -14.46
CA GLN A 298 -1.65 1.96 -14.26
C GLN A 298 -0.72 2.56 -15.33
N PRO A 299 -1.03 2.51 -16.64
CA PRO A 299 -0.20 3.15 -17.64
C PRO A 299 -0.10 4.67 -17.41
N PHE A 300 -1.19 5.35 -17.07
CA PHE A 300 -1.17 6.78 -16.78
C PHE A 300 -0.26 7.09 -15.58
N ILE A 301 -0.38 6.33 -14.49
CA ILE A 301 0.38 6.53 -13.25
C ILE A 301 1.87 6.25 -13.47
N PHE A 302 2.22 5.08 -14.03
CA PHE A 302 3.61 4.65 -14.15
C PHE A 302 4.36 5.39 -15.25
N SER A 303 3.72 5.70 -16.38
CA SER A 303 4.37 6.43 -17.48
C SER A 303 4.70 7.88 -17.10
N THR A 304 3.82 8.55 -16.36
CA THR A 304 4.01 9.96 -15.98
C THR A 304 4.81 10.18 -14.70
N SER A 305 4.85 9.17 -13.83
CA SER A 305 5.46 9.27 -12.49
C SER A 305 6.80 8.56 -12.36
N VAL A 306 6.98 7.39 -12.98
CA VAL A 306 8.20 6.56 -12.79
C VAL A 306 9.04 6.49 -14.06
N LYS A 307 8.45 6.84 -15.23
CA LYS A 307 9.14 6.91 -16.54
C LYS A 307 10.01 5.68 -16.81
N SER A 308 9.47 4.51 -16.46
CA SER A 308 10.18 3.24 -16.49
C SER A 308 9.37 2.23 -17.29
N HIS A 309 10.06 1.26 -17.88
CA HIS A 309 9.42 0.25 -18.70
C HIS A 309 8.54 -0.65 -17.81
N PRO A 310 7.32 -1.07 -18.23
CA PRO A 310 6.47 -1.93 -17.42
C PRO A 310 7.16 -3.22 -16.95
N LEU A 311 7.96 -3.86 -17.82
CA LEU A 311 8.77 -5.04 -17.48
C LEU A 311 9.73 -4.78 -16.32
N GLU A 312 10.37 -3.61 -16.28
CA GLU A 312 11.30 -3.27 -15.21
C GLU A 312 10.57 -3.16 -13.87
N ILE A 313 9.44 -2.45 -13.86
CA ILE A 313 8.58 -2.31 -12.67
C ILE A 313 8.07 -3.68 -12.19
N PHE A 314 7.62 -4.53 -13.11
CA PHE A 314 7.19 -5.90 -12.80
C PHE A 314 8.30 -6.71 -12.09
N LEU A 315 9.51 -6.72 -12.65
CA LEU A 315 10.64 -7.47 -12.06
C LEU A 315 11.01 -6.97 -10.67
N ILE A 316 10.98 -5.65 -10.46
CA ILE A 316 11.33 -5.05 -9.16
C ILE A 316 10.25 -5.35 -8.12
N ILE A 317 8.97 -5.33 -8.49
CA ILE A 317 7.87 -5.70 -7.60
C ILE A 317 8.01 -7.16 -7.16
N ILE A 318 8.28 -8.08 -8.09
CA ILE A 318 8.50 -9.49 -7.74
C ILE A 318 9.69 -9.65 -6.81
N LEU A 319 10.82 -9.03 -7.14
CA LEU A 319 12.03 -9.10 -6.30
C LEU A 319 11.76 -8.57 -4.89
N ALA A 320 11.11 -7.41 -4.78
CA ALA A 320 10.78 -6.82 -3.49
C ALA A 320 9.76 -7.68 -2.72
N GLY A 321 8.81 -8.30 -3.42
CA GLY A 321 7.88 -9.27 -2.85
C GLY A 321 8.55 -10.52 -2.31
N LEU A 322 9.57 -11.03 -2.98
CA LEU A 322 10.38 -12.16 -2.49
C LEU A 322 11.21 -11.79 -1.26
N LEU A 323 11.69 -10.54 -1.17
CA LEU A 323 12.56 -10.09 -0.07
C LEU A 323 11.79 -9.68 1.19
N ALA A 324 10.65 -9.02 1.04
CA ALA A 324 9.93 -8.37 2.13
C ALA A 324 8.40 -8.54 2.06
N GLY A 325 7.91 -9.49 1.25
CA GLY A 325 6.49 -9.81 1.14
C GLY A 325 5.64 -8.66 0.59
N PRO A 326 4.36 -8.56 1.00
CA PRO A 326 3.45 -7.52 0.51
C PRO A 326 3.93 -6.09 0.79
N LEU A 327 4.61 -5.86 1.93
CA LEU A 327 5.22 -4.56 2.23
C LEU A 327 6.34 -4.22 1.24
N GLY A 328 7.15 -5.21 0.85
CA GLY A 328 8.15 -5.05 -0.19
C GLY A 328 7.55 -4.65 -1.53
N MET A 329 6.47 -5.30 -1.95
CA MET A 329 5.76 -4.98 -3.19
C MET A 329 5.21 -3.55 -3.21
N LEU A 330 4.65 -3.09 -2.08
CA LEU A 330 4.14 -1.72 -1.93
C LEU A 330 5.26 -0.68 -2.03
N LEU A 331 6.43 -0.97 -1.43
CA LEU A 331 7.58 -0.05 -1.40
C LEU A 331 8.48 -0.14 -2.64
N ALA A 332 8.28 -1.15 -3.50
CA ALA A 332 9.10 -1.43 -4.66
C ALA A 332 9.28 -0.22 -5.57
N VAL A 333 8.17 0.39 -5.99
CA VAL A 333 8.17 1.49 -6.96
C VAL A 333 8.75 2.79 -6.38
N PRO A 334 8.37 3.24 -5.17
CA PRO A 334 9.00 4.40 -4.55
C PRO A 334 10.51 4.25 -4.37
N LEU A 335 10.97 3.12 -3.83
CA LEU A 335 12.39 2.87 -3.57
C LEU A 335 13.17 2.81 -4.89
N TYR A 336 12.62 2.15 -5.89
CA TYR A 336 13.22 2.10 -7.22
C TYR A 336 13.32 3.49 -7.86
N THR A 337 12.28 4.31 -7.73
CA THR A 337 12.29 5.70 -8.23
C THR A 337 13.41 6.52 -7.59
N VAL A 338 13.58 6.41 -6.26
CA VAL A 338 14.67 7.07 -5.53
C VAL A 338 16.03 6.60 -6.05
N LEU A 339 16.22 5.28 -6.13
CA LEU A 339 17.47 4.67 -6.59
C LEU A 339 17.81 5.12 -8.02
N LYS A 340 16.84 5.07 -8.93
CA LYS A 340 16.99 5.44 -10.33
C LYS A 340 17.42 6.91 -10.49
N VAL A 341 16.79 7.83 -9.74
CA VAL A 341 17.16 9.24 -9.74
C VAL A 341 18.60 9.44 -9.24
N ILE A 342 18.97 8.81 -8.12
CA ILE A 342 20.33 8.93 -7.58
C ILE A 342 21.35 8.39 -8.58
N LEU A 343 21.10 7.23 -9.19
CA LEU A 343 21.98 6.67 -10.21
C LEU A 343 22.13 7.63 -11.41
N SER A 344 21.03 8.22 -11.87
CA SER A 344 21.05 9.16 -13.01
C SER A 344 21.91 10.41 -12.76
N GLU A 345 21.95 10.92 -11.53
CA GLU A 345 22.66 12.17 -11.20
C GLU A 345 24.13 11.93 -10.79
N PHE A 346 24.44 10.76 -10.22
CA PHE A 346 25.79 10.46 -9.72
C PHE A 346 26.61 9.55 -10.64
N PHE A 347 25.96 8.71 -11.45
CA PHE A 347 26.60 7.69 -12.29
C PHE A 347 26.19 7.81 -13.77
N SER A 348 25.90 9.03 -14.24
CA SER A 348 25.45 9.33 -15.61
C SER A 348 26.41 8.86 -16.71
N GLU A 349 27.69 8.64 -16.38
CA GLU A 349 28.72 8.18 -17.32
C GLU A 349 28.70 6.66 -17.53
N ASN A 350 28.04 5.90 -16.65
CA ASN A 350 27.93 4.45 -16.78
C ASN A 350 26.90 4.08 -17.87
N ARG A 351 27.30 3.24 -18.82
CA ARG A 351 26.46 2.83 -19.96
C ARG A 351 25.15 2.16 -19.52
N ILE A 352 25.19 1.32 -18.48
CA ILE A 352 24.02 0.61 -17.96
C ILE A 352 23.04 1.62 -17.35
N VAL A 353 23.56 2.53 -16.52
CA VAL A 353 22.75 3.58 -15.89
C VAL A 353 22.10 4.44 -16.96
N LYS A 354 22.86 4.86 -17.97
CA LYS A 354 22.37 5.70 -19.07
C LYS A 354 21.20 5.07 -19.83
N GLU A 355 21.23 3.76 -20.06
CA GLU A 355 20.15 3.07 -20.78
C GLU A 355 18.89 2.90 -19.92
N ILE A 356 19.05 2.57 -18.64
CA ILE A 356 17.94 2.44 -17.68
C ILE A 356 17.28 3.81 -17.40
N THR A 357 18.08 4.89 -17.36
CA THR A 357 17.59 6.25 -17.06
C THR A 357 17.19 7.06 -18.31
N LYS A 358 17.31 6.50 -19.51
CA LYS A 358 17.14 7.19 -20.80
C LYS A 358 15.79 7.92 -20.96
N ASN A 359 14.75 7.39 -20.31
CA ASN A 359 13.39 7.90 -20.43
C ASN A 359 13.01 8.90 -19.32
N MET A 360 13.92 9.20 -18.38
CA MET A 360 13.64 10.02 -17.20
C MET A 360 13.47 11.51 -17.47
#